data_AF-A0A945FHG3-F1
#
_entry.id   AF-A0A945FHG3-F1
#
_cell.length_a   1.000
_cell.length_b   1.000
_cell.length_c   1.000
_cell.angle_alpha   90.00
_cell.angle_beta   90.00
_cell.angle_gamma   90.00
#
_symmetry.space_group_name_H-M   'P 1'
#
loop_
_entity.id
_entity.type
_entity.pdbx_description
1 polymer ?
#
loop_
_entity_poly.entity_id
_entity_poly.type
_entity_poly.pdbx_seq_one_letter_code
_entity_poly.pdbx_strand_id
1 'polypeptide(L)' 'MRIKDIRLLDDGTQQSVAIEFATGEVRTLSAQQLYDATRTLGQGATETKTAAQRRAEELLAMRRNR' A
#
# COMPACT_ATOMS: atom_id res chain seq x y z
N MET A 1 17.10 10.21 3.43
CA MET A 1 16.53 10.75 2.17
C MET A 1 15.31 11.60 2.54
N ARG A 2 15.33 12.91 2.28
CA ARG A 2 14.20 13.82 2.61
C ARG A 2 13.50 14.26 1.33
N ILE A 3 12.18 14.23 1.34
CA ILE A 3 11.34 14.73 0.24
C ILE A 3 11.27 16.25 0.37
N LYS A 4 11.46 16.95 -0.74
CA LYS A 4 11.36 18.40 -0.84
C LYS A 4 9.99 18.83 -1.36
N ASP A 5 9.49 18.17 -2.40
CA ASP A 5 8.23 18.51 -3.05
C ASP A 5 7.56 17.26 -3.67
N ILE A 6 6.23 17.28 -3.75
CA ILE A 6 5.43 16.23 -4.40
C ILE A 6 4.36 16.90 -5.25
N ARG A 7 4.32 16.54 -6.54
CA ARG A 7 3.35 17.07 -7.51
C ARG A 7 2.62 15.95 -8.24
N LEU A 8 1.31 16.13 -8.40
CA LEU A 8 0.50 15.32 -9.31
C LEU A 8 0.61 15.92 -10.71
N LEU A 9 0.95 15.10 -11.68
CA LEU A 9 0.96 15.41 -13.09
C LEU A 9 -0.19 14.65 -13.74
N ASP A 10 -1.06 15.39 -14.43
CA ASP A 10 -2.20 14.86 -15.18
C ASP A 10 -2.11 15.44 -16.59
N ASP A 11 -2.01 14.58 -17.60
CA ASP A 11 -1.97 14.97 -19.01
C ASP A 11 -3.30 14.75 -19.75
N GLY A 12 -4.38 14.46 -19.01
CA GLY A 12 -5.70 14.10 -19.53
C GLY A 12 -5.87 12.64 -19.94
N THR A 13 -4.78 11.89 -20.06
CA THR A 13 -4.76 10.46 -20.41
C THR A 13 -4.14 9.58 -19.33
N GLN A 14 -3.21 10.12 -18.55
CA GLN A 14 -2.46 9.42 -17.53
C GLN A 14 -2.14 10.34 -16.35
N GLN A 15 -2.23 9.78 -15.14
CA GLN A 15 -1.81 10.44 -13.91
C GLN A 15 -0.51 9.84 -13.40
N SER A 16 0.42 10.72 -13.03
CA SER A 16 1.73 10.38 -12.48
C SER A 16 2.08 11.29 -11.31
N VAL A 17 2.91 10.83 -10.38
CA VAL A 17 3.39 11.63 -9.26
C VAL A 17 4.88 11.89 -9.43
N ALA A 18 5.26 13.16 -9.43
CA ALA A 18 6.65 13.60 -9.40
C ALA A 18 7.06 13.90 -7.96
N ILE A 19 8.16 13.29 -7.51
CA ILE A 19 8.76 13.48 -6.19
C ILE A 19 10.12 14.13 -6.38
N GLU A 20 10.29 15.34 -5.85
CA GLU A 20 11.58 16.01 -5.79
C GLU A 20 12.22 15.73 -4.43
N PHE A 21 13.44 15.22 -4.43
CA PHE A 21 14.23 15.00 -3.24
C PHE A 21 15.07 16.24 -2.91
N ALA A 22 15.41 16.42 -1.64
CA ALA A 22 16.26 17.54 -1.20
C ALA A 22 17.66 17.54 -1.86
N THR A 23 18.05 16.42 -2.48
CA THR A 23 19.28 16.26 -3.29
C THR A 23 19.16 16.86 -4.70
N GLY A 24 17.97 17.30 -5.12
CA GLY A 24 17.68 17.75 -6.48
C GLY A 24 17.29 16.62 -7.45
N GLU A 25 17.32 15.36 -7.00
CA GLU A 25 16.81 14.23 -7.79
C GLU A 25 15.28 14.31 -7.90
N VAL A 26 14.76 14.12 -9.12
CA VAL A 26 13.33 14.05 -9.38
C VAL A 26 12.98 12.66 -9.89
N ARG A 27 11.98 12.02 -9.26
CA ARG A 27 11.44 10.73 -9.70
C ARG A 27 9.98 10.87 -10.05
N THR A 28 9.60 10.38 -11.22
CA THR A 28 8.20 10.31 -11.64
C THR A 28 7.73 8.86 -11.53
N LEU A 29 6.61 8.66 -10.85
CA LEU A 29 5.99 7.36 -10.63
C LEU A 29 4.61 7.35 -11.26
N SER A 30 4.28 6.30 -12.01
CA SER A 30 2.92 6.13 -12.52
C SER A 30 1.97 5.67 -11.41
N ALA A 31 0.67 5.85 -11.62
CA ALA A 31 -0.36 5.34 -10.72
C ALA A 31 -0.20 3.82 -10.44
N GLN A 32 0.20 3.04 -11.44
CA GLN A 32 0.42 1.60 -11.29
C GLN A 32 1.62 1.28 -10.39
N GLN A 33 2.74 2.01 -10.55
CA GLN A 33 3.92 1.83 -9.70
C GLN A 33 3.63 2.22 -8.24
N LEU A 34 2.83 3.27 -8.03
CA LEU A 34 2.36 3.63 -6.70
C LEU A 34 1.46 2.55 -6.10
N TYR A 35 0.53 2.02 -6.90
CA TYR A 35 -0.33 0.91 -6.47
C TYR A 35 0.49 -0.31 -6.06
N ASP A 36 1.44 -0.75 -6.88
CA ASP A 36 2.30 -1.90 -6.57
C ASP A 36 3.20 -1.64 -5.34
N ALA A 37 3.74 -0.42 -5.19
CA ALA A 37 4.50 -0.03 -4.01
C ALA A 37 3.64 -0.05 -2.74
N THR A 38 2.42 0.49 -2.80
CA THR A 38 1.48 0.47 -1.66
C THR A 38 1.03 -0.95 -1.33
N ARG A 39 0.86 -1.83 -2.33
CA ARG A 39 0.55 -3.24 -2.11
C ARG A 39 1.71 -3.96 -1.42
N THR A 40 2.94 -3.69 -1.82
CA THR A 40 4.15 -4.28 -1.23
C THR A 40 4.35 -3.78 0.21
N LEU A 41 4.09 -2.49 0.47
CA LEU A 41 4.10 -1.92 1.82
C LEU A 41 2.94 -2.46 2.68
N GLY A 42 1.76 -2.62 2.09
CA GLY A 42 0.56 -3.17 2.73
C GLY A 42 0.66 -4.66 3.04
N GLN A 43 1.47 -5.42 2.29
CA GLN A 43 1.76 -6.83 2.63
C GLN A 43 2.57 -6.97 3.92
N GLY A 44 3.33 -5.94 4.34
CA GLY A 44 3.93 -5.88 5.68
C GLY A 44 2.92 -5.65 6.82
N ALA A 45 1.71 -5.21 6.47
CA ALA A 45 0.57 -5.03 7.38
C ALA A 45 -0.57 -6.01 7.06
N THR A 46 -0.26 -7.16 6.46
CA THR A 46 -1.17 -8.31 6.60
C THR A 46 -1.15 -8.62 8.08
N GLU A 47 -2.19 -8.21 8.82
CA GLU A 47 -2.41 -8.63 10.19
C GLU A 47 -2.08 -10.11 10.26
N THR A 48 -0.96 -10.44 10.90
CA THR A 48 -0.58 -11.82 11.14
C THR A 48 -1.66 -12.31 12.08
N LYS A 49 -2.75 -12.88 11.54
CA LYS A 49 -3.84 -13.41 12.34
C LYS A 49 -3.21 -14.28 13.40
N THR A 50 -3.22 -13.78 14.63
CA THR A 50 -2.58 -14.47 15.74
C THR A 50 -3.24 -15.84 15.85
N ALA A 51 -2.51 -16.85 16.34
CA ALA A 51 -3.09 -18.19 16.50
C ALA A 51 -4.43 -18.16 17.28
N ALA A 52 -4.61 -17.16 18.14
CA ALA A 52 -5.86 -16.86 18.84
C ALA A 52 -7.01 -16.44 17.92
N GLN A 53 -6.78 -15.58 16.92
CA GLN A 53 -7.81 -15.18 15.95
C GLN A 53 -8.22 -16.34 15.04
N ARG A 54 -7.25 -17.19 14.63
CA ARG A 54 -7.55 -18.42 13.88
C ARG A 54 -8.43 -19.38 14.67
N ARG A 55 -8.10 -19.62 15.94
CA ARG A 55 -8.92 -20.47 16.83
C ARG A 55 -10.31 -19.89 17.09
N ALA A 56 -10.43 -18.57 17.20
CA ALA A 56 -11.72 -17.92 17.38
C ALA A 56 -12.63 -18.13 16.16
N GLU A 57 -12.09 -18.01 14.93
CA GLU A 57 -12.82 -18.30 13.70
C GLU A 57 -13.21 -19.78 13.58
N GLU A 58 -12.34 -20.72 13.96
CA GLU A 58 -12.67 -22.16 14.01
C GLU A 58 -13.81 -22.47 14.99
N LEU A 59 -13.79 -21.88 16.19
CA LEU A 59 -14.85 -22.05 17.18
C LEU A 59 -16.19 -21.42 16.75
N LEU A 60 -16.14 -20.27 16.07
CA LEU A 60 -17.32 -19.63 15.47
C LEU A 60 -17.89 -20.46 14.32
N ALA A 61 -17.05 -21.05 13.48
CA ALA A 61 -17.46 -21.93 12.39
C ALA A 61 -18.14 -23.21 12.91
N MET A 62 -17.62 -23.81 13.99
CA MET A 62 -18.24 -24.98 14.63
C MET A 62 -19.61 -24.67 15.26
N ARG A 63 -19.84 -23.45 15.75
CA ARG A 63 -21.15 -23.05 16.29
C ARG A 63 -22.20 -22.78 15.22
N ARG A 64 -21.79 -22.39 14.01
CA ARG A 64 -22.70 -22.09 12.89
C ARG A 64 -23.15 -23.33 12.11
N ASN A 65 -22.54 -24.48 12.37
CA ASN A 65 -22.84 -25.78 11.74
C ASN A 65 -23.76 -26.69 12.59
N ARG A 66 -24.50 -26.13 13.56
CA ARG A 66 -25.61 -26.79 14.25
C ARG A 66 -26.93 -26.19 13.83
#